data_AF-A0A7C6WYR5-F1
#
_entry.id   AF-A0A7C6WYR5-F1
#
_cell.length_a   1.000
_cell.length_b   1.000
_cell.length_c   1.000
_cell.angle_alpha   90.00
_cell.angle_beta   90.00
_cell.angle_gamma   90.00
#
_symmetry.space_group_name_H-M   'P 1'
#
loop_
_entity.id
_entity.type
_entity.pdbx_description
1 polymer ?
#
loop_
_entity_poly.entity_id
_entity_poly.type
_entity_poly.pdbx_seq_one_letter_code
_entity_poly.pdbx_strand_id
1 'polypeptide(L)'
;MKYGDLIQFDPIETVIQLRHADELTIAEQLVQTYVISDEMAEKLTDIVIPNLQFDEPTDNKGLLIVGNYGTGKSHLMSVISAIAEYPELKSKLNNDAVMKASTQIAGKFKVIRAEIGATTMSLRDIVFLTLEDNLQKLGVDFIFPGSDEVSTDKPVFEDMMAEFHLKHPDHGLLLVIDELLEYLRS
;
A
#
# COMPACT_ATOMS: atom_id res chain seq x y z
N MET A 1 -16.09 -28.04 -30.73
CA MET A 1 -15.11 -27.70 -29.69
C MET A 1 -14.97 -26.19 -29.72
N LYS A 2 -15.45 -25.47 -28.70
CA LYS A 2 -15.42 -24.00 -28.71
C LYS A 2 -14.13 -23.53 -28.03
N TYR A 3 -13.55 -22.44 -28.50
CA TYR A 3 -12.32 -21.87 -27.93
C TYR A 3 -12.44 -21.58 -26.42
N GLY A 4 -13.65 -21.29 -25.92
CA GLY A 4 -13.91 -21.09 -24.48
C GLY A 4 -13.84 -22.36 -23.63
N ASP A 5 -13.78 -23.54 -24.23
CA ASP A 5 -13.63 -24.82 -23.52
C ASP A 5 -12.16 -25.16 -23.25
N LEU A 6 -11.21 -24.36 -23.78
CA LEU A 6 -9.76 -24.57 -23.67
C LEU A 6 -9.05 -23.56 -22.78
N ILE A 7 -9.68 -22.41 -22.51
CA ILE A 7 -9.07 -21.32 -21.76
C ILE A 7 -10.13 -20.70 -20.85
N GLN A 8 -10.04 -20.98 -19.54
CA GLN A 8 -10.72 -20.19 -18.53
C GLN A 8 -9.89 -18.93 -18.32
N PHE A 9 -10.36 -17.79 -18.82
CA PHE A 9 -9.87 -16.50 -18.37
C PHE A 9 -10.69 -16.10 -17.16
N ASP A 10 -10.03 -15.87 -16.02
CA ASP A 10 -10.64 -15.07 -14.97
C ASP A 10 -10.84 -13.66 -15.55
N PRO A 11 -12.07 -13.10 -15.49
CA PRO A 11 -12.32 -11.75 -15.99
C PRO A 11 -11.40 -10.79 -15.24
N ILE A 12 -10.52 -10.11 -15.99
CA ILE A 12 -9.73 -9.00 -15.46
C ILE A 12 -10.73 -7.93 -15.05
N GLU A 13 -10.80 -7.61 -13.75
CA GLU A 13 -11.61 -6.50 -13.28
C GLU A 13 -11.26 -5.24 -14.08
N THR A 14 -12.27 -4.64 -14.71
CA THR A 14 -12.07 -3.61 -15.73
C THR A 14 -11.49 -2.31 -15.17
N VAL A 15 -11.59 -2.10 -13.85
CA VAL A 15 -10.93 -1.02 -13.10
C VAL A 15 -10.60 -1.52 -11.69
N ILE A 16 -9.32 -1.67 -11.38
CA ILE A 16 -8.86 -2.03 -10.03
C ILE A 16 -8.82 -0.74 -9.20
N GLN A 17 -9.62 -0.68 -8.14
CA GLN A 17 -9.56 0.40 -7.16
C GLN A 17 -8.70 -0.02 -5.97
N LEU A 18 -7.74 0.83 -5.59
CA LEU A 18 -6.79 0.52 -4.51
C LEU A 18 -7.51 0.15 -3.21
N ARG A 19 -8.58 0.87 -2.86
CA ARG A 19 -9.39 0.64 -1.65
C ARG A 19 -10.09 -0.71 -1.60
N HIS A 20 -10.30 -1.38 -2.74
CA HIS A 20 -10.91 -2.71 -2.73
C HIS A 20 -10.05 -3.74 -1.97
N ALA A 21 -8.74 -3.50 -1.87
CA ALA A 21 -7.84 -4.36 -1.10
C ALA A 21 -8.02 -4.24 0.43
N ASP A 22 -8.91 -3.36 0.92
CA ASP A 22 -9.32 -3.35 2.32
C ASP A 22 -10.19 -4.58 2.67
N GLU A 23 -10.86 -5.20 1.68
CA GLU A 23 -11.59 -6.45 1.87
C GLU A 23 -10.69 -7.65 1.58
N LEU A 24 -10.49 -8.52 2.58
CA LEU A 24 -9.61 -9.70 2.47
C LEU A 24 -9.91 -10.57 1.24
N THR A 25 -11.19 -10.83 0.93
CA THR A 25 -11.59 -11.66 -0.21
C THR A 25 -11.13 -11.05 -1.54
N ILE A 26 -11.29 -9.72 -1.70
CA ILE A 26 -10.88 -9.02 -2.91
C ILE A 26 -9.36 -8.90 -2.95
N ALA A 27 -8.72 -8.60 -1.82
CA ALA A 27 -7.27 -8.59 -1.69
C ALA A 27 -6.65 -9.94 -2.10
N GLU A 28 -7.26 -11.06 -1.69
CA GLU A 28 -6.85 -12.40 -2.10
C GLU A 28 -6.93 -12.57 -3.63
N GLN A 29 -8.05 -12.18 -4.24
CA GLN A 29 -8.22 -12.26 -5.70
C GLN A 29 -7.19 -11.40 -6.43
N LEU A 30 -6.93 -10.18 -5.95
CA LEU A 30 -5.92 -9.28 -6.53
C LEU A 30 -4.52 -9.90 -6.44
N VAL A 31 -4.16 -10.52 -5.31
CA VAL A 31 -2.86 -11.19 -5.16
C VAL A 31 -2.75 -12.41 -6.08
N GLN A 32 -3.78 -13.26 -6.17
CA GLN A 32 -3.78 -14.47 -6.99
C GLN A 32 -3.67 -14.17 -8.49
N THR A 33 -4.34 -13.11 -8.96
CA THR A 33 -4.44 -12.77 -10.38
C THR A 33 -3.29 -11.89 -10.88
N TYR A 34 -2.45 -11.35 -10.00
CA TYR A 34 -1.35 -10.48 -10.39
C TYR A 34 -0.19 -11.29 -11.00
N VAL A 35 0.10 -11.05 -12.28
CA VAL A 35 1.21 -11.72 -12.97
C VAL A 35 2.52 -10.95 -12.76
N ILE A 36 3.50 -11.61 -12.15
CA ILE A 36 4.82 -11.03 -11.85
C ILE A 36 5.83 -11.50 -12.90
N SER A 37 6.34 -10.58 -13.71
CA SER A 37 7.48 -10.85 -14.60
C SER A 37 8.78 -11.01 -13.82
N ASP A 38 9.78 -11.65 -14.42
CA ASP A 38 11.09 -11.83 -13.77
C ASP A 38 11.75 -10.49 -13.39
N GLU A 39 11.70 -9.48 -14.27
CA GLU A 39 12.20 -8.13 -13.98
C GLU A 39 11.45 -7.46 -12.81
N MET A 40 10.13 -7.68 -12.73
CA MET A 40 9.33 -7.15 -11.61
C MET A 40 9.65 -7.90 -10.32
N ALA A 41 9.88 -9.21 -10.40
CA ALA A 41 10.30 -10.02 -9.25
C ALA A 41 11.60 -9.47 -8.65
N GLU A 42 12.60 -9.19 -9.47
CA GLU A 42 13.87 -8.57 -9.03
C GLU A 42 13.63 -7.21 -8.35
N LYS A 43 12.82 -6.32 -8.94
CA LYS A 43 12.48 -5.03 -8.31
C LYS A 43 11.78 -5.21 -6.97
N LEU A 44 10.88 -6.18 -6.87
CA LEU A 44 10.16 -6.48 -5.65
C LEU A 44 11.11 -7.01 -4.56
N THR A 45 11.97 -7.96 -4.88
CA THR A 45 12.88 -8.59 -3.93
C THR A 45 14.01 -7.68 -3.49
N ASP A 46 14.54 -6.86 -4.40
CA ASP A 46 15.80 -6.16 -4.18
C ASP A 46 15.60 -4.68 -3.80
N ILE A 47 14.41 -4.12 -4.07
CA ILE A 47 14.12 -2.70 -3.83
C ILE A 47 12.89 -2.53 -2.95
N VAL A 48 11.73 -3.03 -3.36
CA VAL A 48 10.46 -2.74 -2.69
C VAL A 48 10.43 -3.34 -1.28
N ILE A 49 10.64 -4.65 -1.16
CA ILE A 49 10.57 -5.35 0.12
C ILE A 49 11.64 -4.84 1.11
N PRO A 50 12.92 -4.63 0.71
CA PRO A 50 13.94 -4.09 1.60
C PRO A 50 13.66 -2.66 2.11
N ASN A 51 12.98 -1.82 1.32
CA ASN A 51 12.60 -0.47 1.77
C ASN A 51 11.34 -0.44 2.65
N LEU A 52 10.52 -1.49 2.59
CA LEU A 52 9.33 -1.61 3.42
C LEU A 52 9.64 -2.25 4.77
N GLN A 53 10.45 -3.31 4.81
CA GLN A 53 10.74 -4.03 6.06
C GLN A 53 11.32 -3.09 7.13
N PHE A 54 10.99 -3.34 8.40
CA PHE A 54 11.48 -2.53 9.54
C PHE A 54 12.09 -3.37 10.67
N ASP A 55 12.35 -4.66 10.44
CA ASP A 55 13.02 -5.52 11.43
C ASP A 55 14.52 -5.22 11.48
N GLU A 56 15.11 -4.98 10.32
CA GLU A 56 16.51 -4.61 10.18
C GLU A 56 16.64 -3.09 10.07
N PRO A 57 17.48 -2.45 10.90
CA PRO A 57 17.69 -1.00 10.84
C PRO A 57 18.29 -0.58 9.50
N THR A 58 17.50 0.10 8.69
CA THR A 58 17.88 0.62 7.37
C THR A 58 17.37 2.05 7.19
N ASP A 59 18.00 2.81 6.29
CA ASP A 59 17.50 4.12 5.86
C ASP A 59 16.36 3.93 4.86
N ASN A 60 15.21 3.46 5.37
CA ASN A 60 14.02 3.16 4.57
C ASN A 60 13.46 4.42 3.91
N LYS A 61 13.08 4.29 2.64
CA LYS A 61 12.62 5.41 1.82
C LYS A 61 11.19 5.18 1.34
N GLY A 62 10.51 6.28 1.07
CA GLY A 62 9.26 6.25 0.32
C GLY A 62 9.47 5.66 -1.08
N LEU A 63 8.51 4.86 -1.53
CA LEU A 63 8.52 4.24 -2.85
C LEU A 63 7.55 4.97 -3.78
N LEU A 64 8.04 5.44 -4.92
CA LEU A 64 7.21 6.06 -5.96
C LEU A 64 7.12 5.11 -7.16
N ILE A 65 5.92 4.60 -7.44
CA ILE A 65 5.67 3.71 -8.57
C ILE A 65 5.22 4.55 -9.76
N VAL A 66 6.04 4.57 -10.82
CA VAL A 66 5.78 5.32 -12.05
C VAL A 66 5.61 4.37 -13.23
N GLY A 67 4.60 4.63 -14.06
CA GLY A 67 4.32 3.84 -15.25
C GLY A 67 3.11 4.37 -16.01
N ASN A 68 2.98 3.98 -17.27
CA ASN A 68 1.92 4.46 -18.15
C ASN A 68 0.53 4.02 -17.66
N TYR A 69 -0.53 4.66 -18.17
CA TYR A 69 -1.91 4.22 -17.89
C TYR A 69 -2.11 2.76 -18.33
N GLY A 70 -2.87 1.99 -17.55
CA GLY A 70 -3.18 0.59 -17.84
C GLY A 70 -2.03 -0.42 -17.64
N THR A 71 -0.91 -0.01 -17.04
CA THR A 71 0.26 -0.90 -16.77
C THR A 71 0.16 -1.68 -15.45
N GLY A 72 -0.99 -1.67 -14.78
CA GLY A 72 -1.19 -2.44 -13.54
C GLY A 72 -0.54 -1.84 -12.28
N LYS A 73 -0.25 -0.54 -12.25
CA LYS A 73 0.33 0.14 -11.07
C LYS A 73 -0.54 0.00 -9.83
N SER A 74 -1.83 0.31 -9.96
CA SER A 74 -2.78 0.21 -8.86
C SER A 74 -2.94 -1.25 -8.41
N HIS A 75 -2.91 -2.21 -9.35
CA HIS A 75 -2.86 -3.64 -9.02
C HIS A 75 -1.61 -4.00 -8.22
N LEU A 76 -0.43 -3.54 -8.64
CA LEU A 76 0.82 -3.75 -7.92
C LEU A 76 0.77 -3.15 -6.51
N MET A 77 0.27 -1.93 -6.36
CA MET A 77 0.09 -1.27 -5.06
C MET A 77 -0.89 -2.05 -4.17
N SER A 78 -2.00 -2.54 -4.72
CA SER A 78 -2.94 -3.40 -4.00
C SER A 78 -2.28 -4.70 -3.56
N VAL A 79 -1.48 -5.34 -4.40
CA VAL A 79 -0.78 -6.60 -4.06
C VAL A 79 0.23 -6.39 -2.93
N ILE A 80 1.11 -5.39 -3.06
CA ILE A 80 2.13 -5.09 -2.05
C ILE A 80 1.47 -4.78 -0.71
N SER A 81 0.45 -3.90 -0.73
CA SER A 81 -0.24 -3.49 0.49
C SER A 81 -1.07 -4.63 1.11
N ALA A 82 -1.73 -5.45 0.30
CA ALA A 82 -2.46 -6.63 0.77
C ALA A 82 -1.54 -7.64 1.47
N ILE A 83 -0.36 -7.91 0.91
CA ILE A 83 0.61 -8.81 1.55
C ILE A 83 1.12 -8.21 2.85
N ALA A 84 1.44 -6.91 2.86
CA ALA A 84 1.88 -6.20 4.06
C ALA A 84 0.86 -6.25 5.21
N GLU A 85 -0.44 -6.29 4.89
CA GLU A 85 -1.54 -6.35 5.86
C GLU A 85 -1.96 -7.77 6.26
N TYR A 86 -2.06 -8.68 5.29
CA TYR A 86 -2.66 -10.00 5.45
C TYR A 86 -1.61 -11.10 5.25
N PRO A 87 -1.09 -11.70 6.34
CA PRO A 87 0.03 -12.66 6.26
C PRO A 87 -0.30 -13.92 5.45
N GLU A 88 -1.57 -14.34 5.42
CA GLU A 88 -2.05 -15.51 4.67
C GLU A 88 -1.93 -15.35 3.15
N LEU A 89 -2.01 -14.10 2.66
CA LEU A 89 -2.02 -13.83 1.22
C LEU A 89 -0.67 -14.03 0.56
N LYS A 90 0.41 -14.04 1.34
CA LYS A 90 1.75 -14.40 0.84
C LYS A 90 1.74 -15.72 0.07
N SER A 91 1.00 -16.72 0.57
CA SER A 91 0.90 -18.06 -0.03
C SER A 91 0.19 -18.08 -1.38
N LYS A 92 -0.44 -16.97 -1.77
CA LYS A 92 -1.23 -16.80 -2.99
C LYS A 92 -0.45 -16.15 -4.12
N LEU A 93 0.78 -15.69 -3.87
CA LEU A 93 1.69 -15.19 -4.88
C LEU A 93 2.08 -16.30 -5.86
N ASN A 94 2.12 -15.97 -7.15
CA ASN A 94 2.49 -16.90 -8.23
C ASN A 94 3.99 -16.91 -8.57
N ASN A 95 4.82 -16.18 -7.83
CA ASN A 95 6.27 -16.13 -8.00
C ASN A 95 6.98 -16.52 -6.70
N ASP A 96 7.72 -17.64 -6.74
CA ASP A 96 8.39 -18.22 -5.57
C ASP A 96 9.43 -17.29 -4.91
N ALA A 97 10.14 -16.49 -5.71
CA ALA A 97 11.17 -15.58 -5.20
C ALA A 97 10.51 -14.44 -4.40
N VAL A 98 9.46 -13.83 -4.95
CA VAL A 98 8.68 -12.78 -4.28
C VAL A 98 7.95 -13.35 -3.06
N MET A 99 7.36 -14.55 -3.16
CA MET A 99 6.72 -15.22 -2.03
C MET A 99 7.69 -15.43 -0.86
N LYS A 100 8.93 -15.84 -1.14
CA LYS A 100 9.94 -16.00 -0.08
C LYS A 100 10.33 -14.65 0.53
N ALA A 101 10.70 -13.69 -0.31
CA ALA A 101 11.16 -12.37 0.14
C ALA A 101 10.10 -11.63 0.96
N SER A 102 8.83 -11.71 0.56
CA SER A 102 7.70 -11.03 1.22
C SER A 102 7.43 -11.48 2.65
N THR A 103 8.04 -12.58 3.11
CA THR A 103 8.05 -12.95 4.54
C THR A 103 8.53 -11.80 5.45
N GLN A 104 9.37 -10.91 4.94
CA GLN A 104 9.88 -9.75 5.68
C GLN A 104 8.82 -8.69 5.97
N ILE A 105 7.73 -8.64 5.21
CA ILE A 105 6.67 -7.62 5.33
C ILE A 105 5.29 -8.21 5.61
N ALA A 106 5.11 -9.51 5.38
CA ALA A 106 3.80 -10.14 5.39
C ALA A 106 3.10 -10.03 6.75
N GLY A 107 1.94 -9.37 6.78
CA GLY A 107 1.14 -9.15 7.99
C GLY A 107 1.77 -8.23 9.04
N LYS A 108 2.79 -7.44 8.66
CA LYS A 108 3.51 -6.57 9.60
C LYS A 108 2.99 -5.14 9.65
N PHE A 109 1.98 -4.81 8.86
CA PHE A 109 1.50 -3.44 8.75
C PHE A 109 0.01 -3.32 9.03
N LYS A 110 -0.38 -2.19 9.61
CA LYS A 110 -1.70 -1.61 9.36
C LYS A 110 -1.58 -0.74 8.13
N VAL A 111 -2.50 -0.91 7.19
CA VAL A 111 -2.41 -0.24 5.89
C VAL A 111 -3.53 0.78 5.77
N ILE A 112 -3.19 1.97 5.30
CA ILE A 112 -4.13 3.01 4.90
C ILE A 112 -4.01 3.19 3.39
N ARG A 113 -5.11 2.92 2.67
CA ARG A 113 -5.19 3.05 1.21
C ARG A 113 -6.01 4.28 0.83
N ALA A 114 -5.41 5.19 0.09
CA ALA A 114 -6.02 6.44 -0.31
C ALA A 114 -5.79 6.76 -1.79
N GLU A 115 -6.64 7.61 -2.33
CA GLU A 115 -6.61 8.08 -3.71
C GLU A 115 -6.79 9.60 -3.66
N ILE A 116 -5.91 10.34 -4.34
CA ILE A 116 -6.01 11.80 -4.39
C ILE A 116 -6.80 12.20 -5.63
N GLY A 117 -8.07 12.54 -5.43
CA GLY A 117 -8.89 13.15 -6.48
C GLY A 117 -8.59 14.64 -6.70
N ALA A 118 -9.38 15.27 -7.57
CA ALA A 118 -9.28 16.70 -7.84
C ALA A 118 -9.52 17.55 -6.57
N THR A 119 -8.51 18.29 -6.13
CA THR A 119 -8.58 19.11 -4.92
C THR A 119 -7.65 20.33 -5.01
N THR A 120 -8.00 21.41 -4.32
CA THR A 120 -7.13 22.59 -4.16
C THR A 120 -6.34 22.57 -2.85
N MET A 121 -6.47 21.49 -2.06
CA MET A 121 -5.78 21.33 -0.78
C MET A 121 -4.28 21.08 -0.97
N SER A 122 -3.49 21.43 0.04
CA SER A 122 -2.08 21.07 0.06
C SER A 122 -1.89 19.57 0.30
N LEU A 123 -0.78 18.99 -0.17
CA LEU A 123 -0.47 17.57 0.06
C LEU A 123 -0.42 17.24 1.55
N ARG A 124 0.08 18.18 2.36
CA ARG A 124 0.11 18.06 3.82
C ARG A 124 -1.29 17.87 4.38
N ASP A 125 -2.22 18.74 4.02
CA ASP A 125 -3.58 18.67 4.54
C ASP A 125 -4.30 17.39 4.06
N ILE A 126 -4.07 16.99 2.80
CA ILE A 126 -4.61 15.73 2.26
C ILE A 126 -4.10 14.53 3.06
N VAL A 127 -2.79 14.46 3.32
CA VAL A 127 -2.19 13.37 4.11
C VAL A 127 -2.69 13.39 5.54
N PHE A 128 -2.75 14.56 6.19
CA PHE A 128 -3.17 14.68 7.59
C PHE A 128 -4.63 14.27 7.77
N LEU A 129 -5.55 14.76 6.93
CA LEU A 129 -6.95 14.35 6.98
C LEU A 129 -7.11 12.85 6.69
N THR A 130 -6.38 12.33 5.70
CA THR A 130 -6.40 10.90 5.38
C THR A 130 -5.93 10.06 6.57
N LEU A 131 -4.87 10.48 7.26
CA LEU A 131 -4.37 9.77 8.43
C LEU A 131 -5.33 9.88 9.60
N GLU A 132 -5.83 11.06 9.93
CA GLU A 132 -6.79 11.28 11.02
C GLU A 132 -8.03 10.39 10.87
N ASP A 133 -8.67 10.41 9.70
CA ASP A 133 -9.88 9.63 9.41
C ASP A 133 -9.64 8.11 9.52
N ASN A 134 -8.46 7.62 9.14
CA ASN A 134 -8.18 6.18 9.10
C ASN A 134 -7.51 5.66 10.37
N LEU A 135 -6.75 6.49 11.09
CA LEU A 135 -6.22 6.16 12.42
C LEU A 135 -7.37 5.94 13.40
N GLN A 136 -8.43 6.75 13.32
CA GLN A 136 -9.62 6.54 14.16
C GLN A 136 -10.25 5.16 13.92
N LYS A 137 -10.34 4.71 12.66
CA LYS A 137 -10.83 3.36 12.31
C LYS A 137 -9.93 2.26 12.86
N LEU A 138 -8.64 2.53 12.99
CA LEU A 138 -7.65 1.66 13.63
C LEU A 138 -7.64 1.80 15.17
N GLY A 139 -8.53 2.60 15.76
CA GLY A 139 -8.65 2.80 17.20
C GLY A 139 -7.59 3.72 17.81
N VAL A 140 -6.94 4.54 16.98
CA VAL A 140 -5.95 5.54 17.36
C VAL A 140 -6.58 6.92 17.19
N ASP A 141 -6.87 7.58 18.31
CA ASP A 141 -7.39 8.95 18.29
C ASP A 141 -6.21 9.92 18.31
N PHE A 142 -5.92 10.55 17.18
CA PHE A 142 -4.86 11.54 17.03
C PHE A 142 -5.37 12.69 16.16
N ILE A 143 -5.14 13.92 16.59
CA ILE A 143 -5.54 15.13 15.86
C ILE A 143 -4.30 15.81 15.33
N PHE A 144 -4.25 16.04 14.02
CA PHE A 144 -3.13 16.74 13.41
C PHE A 144 -3.26 18.26 13.54
N PRO A 145 -2.15 18.98 13.76
CA PRO A 145 -2.14 20.43 13.85
C PRO A 145 -2.33 21.11 12.48
N GLY A 146 -2.92 22.30 12.52
CA GLY A 146 -3.00 23.23 11.40
C GLY A 146 -1.62 23.61 10.84
N SER A 147 -1.59 24.12 9.61
CA SER A 147 -0.34 24.49 8.94
C SER A 147 0.34 25.72 9.54
N ASP A 148 -0.39 26.50 10.32
CA ASP A 148 0.07 27.67 11.07
C ASP A 148 0.49 27.37 12.52
N GLU A 149 0.21 26.17 13.01
CA GLU A 149 0.47 25.77 14.40
C GLU A 149 1.86 25.18 14.61
N VAL A 150 2.47 24.62 13.56
CA VAL A 150 3.80 23.96 13.62
C VAL A 150 4.70 24.39 12.47
N SER A 151 5.99 24.51 12.73
CA SER A 151 7.00 24.85 11.72
C SER A 151 7.58 23.63 10.98
N THR A 152 7.36 22.42 11.49
CA THR A 152 7.83 21.17 10.91
C THR A 152 6.90 20.01 11.29
N ASP A 153 6.67 19.10 10.34
CA ASP A 153 5.76 17.97 10.54
C ASP A 153 6.44 16.76 11.18
N LYS A 154 7.78 16.72 11.26
CA LYS A 154 8.49 15.53 11.78
C LYS A 154 8.09 15.16 13.22
N PRO A 155 8.08 16.10 14.19
CA PRO A 155 7.67 15.79 15.57
C PRO A 155 6.20 15.33 15.63
N VAL A 156 5.35 15.90 14.77
CA VAL A 156 3.93 15.51 14.69
C VAL A 156 3.77 14.05 14.29
N PHE A 157 4.54 13.58 13.31
CA PHE A 157 4.56 12.16 12.93
C PHE A 157 5.17 11.26 14.02
N GLU A 158 6.17 11.74 14.76
CA GLU A 158 6.74 11.00 15.90
C GLU A 158 5.69 10.80 17.01
N ASP A 159 4.95 11.86 17.37
CA ASP A 159 3.87 11.80 18.36
C ASP A 159 2.72 10.91 17.87
N MET A 160 2.32 11.03 16.60
CA MET A 160 1.31 10.17 15.98
C MET A 160 1.74 8.69 16.01
N MET A 161 3.00 8.39 15.68
CA MET A 161 3.50 7.01 15.72
C MET A 161 3.59 6.47 17.16
N ALA A 162 3.83 7.34 18.15
CA ALA A 162 3.80 6.93 19.56
C ALA A 162 2.39 6.48 19.98
N GLU A 163 1.35 7.26 19.66
CA GLU A 163 -0.04 6.89 19.92
C GLU A 163 -0.46 5.63 19.13
N PHE A 164 0.00 5.51 17.88
CA PHE A 164 -0.23 4.31 17.09
C PHE A 164 0.38 3.04 17.73
N HIS A 165 1.63 3.10 18.21
CA HIS A 165 2.31 1.96 18.85
C HIS A 165 1.65 1.54 20.16
N LEU A 166 0.97 2.43 20.88
CA LEU A 166 0.19 2.05 22.06
C LEU A 166 -0.97 1.08 21.71
N LYS A 167 -1.50 1.18 20.48
CA LYS A 167 -2.61 0.33 19.99
C LYS A 167 -2.12 -0.87 19.18
N HIS A 168 -1.05 -0.70 18.40
CA HIS A 168 -0.52 -1.68 17.46
C HIS A 168 1.01 -1.87 17.65
N PRO A 169 1.47 -2.44 18.77
CA PRO A 169 2.89 -2.42 19.17
C PRO A 169 3.82 -3.20 18.23
N ASP A 170 3.30 -4.23 17.56
CA ASP A 170 4.09 -5.12 16.70
C ASP A 170 3.90 -4.82 15.19
N HIS A 171 3.29 -3.68 14.84
CA HIS A 171 2.99 -3.33 13.45
C HIS A 171 3.61 -1.99 13.05
N GLY A 172 4.01 -1.89 11.79
CA GLY A 172 4.24 -0.60 11.14
C GLY A 172 2.92 -0.01 10.60
N LEU A 173 2.96 1.27 10.25
CA LEU A 173 1.90 1.93 9.48
C LEU A 173 2.36 2.12 8.03
N LEU A 174 1.59 1.61 7.07
CA LEU A 174 1.86 1.77 5.64
C LEU A 174 0.77 2.62 5.00
N LEU A 175 1.13 3.82 4.55
CA LEU A 175 0.25 4.69 3.78
C LEU A 175 0.51 4.50 2.28
N VAL A 176 -0.52 4.12 1.54
CA VAL A 176 -0.46 3.92 0.08
C VAL A 176 -1.41 4.91 -0.58
N ILE A 177 -0.85 5.74 -1.46
CA ILE A 177 -1.57 6.83 -2.15
C ILE A 177 -1.50 6.59 -3.65
N ASP A 178 -2.65 6.40 -4.28
CA ASP A 178 -2.78 6.43 -5.74
C ASP A 178 -3.01 7.87 -6.26
N GLU A 179 -2.77 8.08 -7.54
CA GLU A 179 -3.01 9.34 -8.28
C GLU A 179 -2.18 10.55 -7.81
N LEU A 180 -1.11 10.34 -7.04
CA LEU A 180 -0.22 11.42 -6.59
C LEU A 180 0.36 12.27 -7.74
N LEU A 181 0.72 11.66 -8.87
CA LEU A 181 1.24 12.40 -10.02
C LEU A 181 0.17 13.24 -10.73
N GLU A 182 -1.10 12.86 -10.64
CA GLU A 182 -2.20 13.67 -11.16
C GLU A 182 -2.39 14.91 -10.32
N TYR A 183 -2.38 14.76 -8.99
CA TYR A 183 -2.35 15.88 -8.05
C TYR A 183 -1.17 16.84 -8.30
N LEU A 184 0.04 16.33 -8.48
CA LEU A 184 1.23 17.16 -8.71
C LEU A 184 1.22 17.91 -10.06
N ARG A 185 0.34 17.54 -11.00
CA ARG A 185 0.15 18.24 -12.27
C ARG A 185 -0.90 19.35 -12.21
N SER A 186 -1.75 19.34 -11.18
CA SER A 186 -2.88 20.27 -11.02
C SER A 186 -2.48 21.66 -10.54
#